data_AF-A0A367LUK1-F1
#
_entry.id   AF-A0A367LUK1-F1
#
_cell.length_a   1.000
_cell.length_b   1.000
_cell.length_c   1.000
_cell.angle_alpha   90.00
_cell.angle_beta   90.00
_cell.angle_gamma   90.00
#
_symmetry.space_group_name_H-M   'P 1'
#
loop_
_entity.id
_entity.type
_entity.pdbx_description
1 polymer ?
#
loop_
_entity_poly.entity_id
_entity_poly.type
_entity_poly.pdbx_seq_one_letter_code
_entity_poly.pdbx_strand_id
1 'polypeptide(L)'
;LFGLTMPLLATSDGRKMGKSAQGAVWLNAERLAPFDFWQFWRNCDDRDVGRFLALFSELPMDEVRRLGALQGAELNEAKVVLANAATALAHGEHA
;
A
#
# COMPACT_ATOMS: atom_id res chain seq x y z
N LEU A 1 -28.70 17.28 0.94
CA LEU A 1 -27.24 17.45 0.78
C LEU A 1 -26.56 16.48 1.72
N PHE A 2 -25.56 15.73 1.25
CA PHE A 2 -24.77 14.80 2.07
C PHE A 2 -23.29 15.11 1.93
N GLY A 3 -22.49 14.71 2.92
CA GLY A 3 -21.03 14.81 2.90
C GLY A 3 -20.40 13.49 3.35
N LEU A 4 -19.25 13.17 2.75
CA LEU A 4 -18.44 12.00 3.09
C LEU A 4 -17.01 12.46 3.38
N THR A 5 -16.41 11.91 4.43
CA THR A 5 -14.99 12.10 4.75
C THR A 5 -14.27 10.77 4.75
N MET A 6 -12.97 10.81 4.50
CA MET A 6 -12.10 9.66 4.68
C MET A 6 -11.35 9.80 6.02
N PRO A 7 -11.17 8.70 6.76
CA PRO A 7 -10.38 8.73 7.97
C PRO A 7 -8.93 9.09 7.66
N LEU A 8 -8.23 9.67 8.63
CA LEU A 8 -6.80 9.89 8.51
C LEU A 8 -6.08 8.55 8.37
N LEU A 9 -5.20 8.46 7.37
CA LEU A 9 -4.35 7.28 7.16
C LEU A 9 -3.23 7.26 8.22
N ALA A 10 -3.40 6.36 9.20
CA ALA A 10 -2.37 5.99 10.15
C ALA A 10 -1.83 4.60 9.80
N THR A 11 -0.58 4.33 10.13
CA THR A 11 0.00 2.97 10.17
C THR A 11 -0.32 2.32 11.52
N SER A 12 -0.27 0.98 11.60
CA SER A 12 -0.60 0.21 12.81
C SER A 12 0.31 0.48 14.01
N ASP A 13 1.41 1.19 13.81
CA ASP A 13 2.32 1.68 14.84
C ASP A 13 2.00 3.13 15.30
N GLY A 14 0.87 3.69 14.86
CA GLY A 14 0.40 5.02 15.25
C GLY A 14 1.08 6.18 14.53
N ARG A 15 1.99 5.91 13.59
CA ARG A 15 2.63 6.98 12.79
C ARG A 15 1.72 7.44 11.65
N LYS A 16 1.87 8.71 11.27
CA LYS A 16 1.20 9.24 10.06
C LYS A 16 1.83 8.58 8.84
N MET A 17 1.00 7.96 8.01
CA MET A 17 1.43 7.31 6.78
C MET A 17 2.14 8.34 5.88
N GLY A 18 3.29 7.95 5.31
CA GLY A 18 4.10 8.83 4.45
C GLY A 18 5.11 9.72 5.17
N LYS A 19 5.22 9.69 6.51
CA LYS A 19 6.38 10.22 7.24
C LYS A 19 7.36 9.08 7.52
N SER A 20 8.02 8.59 6.48
CA SER A 20 9.07 7.58 6.63
C SER A 20 10.32 8.22 7.26
N ALA A 21 11.24 7.39 7.77
CA ALA A 21 12.55 7.87 8.24
C ALA A 21 13.34 8.58 7.14
N GLN A 22 13.03 8.30 5.87
CA GLN A 22 13.68 8.85 4.68
C GLN A 22 12.94 10.07 4.10
N GLY A 23 11.84 10.50 4.75
CA GLY A 23 11.03 11.63 4.30
C GLY A 23 9.72 11.20 3.64
N ALA A 24 9.22 12.06 2.74
CA ALA A 24 7.94 11.86 2.07
C ALA A 24 8.05 10.80 0.97
N VAL A 25 6.98 10.00 0.80
CA VAL A 25 6.84 9.06 -0.31
C VAL A 25 6.27 9.82 -1.51
N TRP A 26 7.10 10.10 -2.51
CA TRP A 26 6.73 10.90 -3.67
C TRP A 26 6.18 10.02 -4.80
N LEU A 27 5.20 10.55 -5.54
CA LEU A 27 4.69 9.93 -6.77
C LEU A 27 5.51 10.30 -8.02
N ASN A 28 6.28 11.39 -7.96
CA ASN A 28 7.15 11.78 -9.06
C ASN A 28 8.41 10.90 -9.05
N ALA A 29 8.62 10.15 -10.13
CA ALA A 29 9.74 9.21 -10.31
C ALA A 29 11.13 9.87 -10.20
N GLU A 30 11.26 11.16 -10.50
CA GLU A 30 12.51 11.92 -10.34
C GLU A 30 12.83 12.23 -8.88
N ARG A 31 11.83 12.20 -8.00
CA ARG A 31 11.98 12.47 -6.55
C ARG A 31 12.06 11.20 -5.71
N LEU A 32 11.39 10.14 -6.15
CA LEU A 32 11.46 8.82 -5.55
C LEU A 32 11.36 7.79 -6.68
N ALA A 33 12.38 6.95 -6.84
CA ALA A 33 12.38 5.97 -7.91
C ALA A 33 11.19 5.01 -7.75
N PRO A 34 10.58 4.51 -8.86
CA PRO A 34 9.45 3.57 -8.78
C PRO A 34 9.74 2.34 -7.92
N PHE A 35 10.98 1.84 -7.95
CA PHE A 35 11.41 0.75 -7.08
C PHE A 35 11.38 1.12 -5.59
N ASP A 36 11.79 2.33 -5.21
CA ASP A 36 11.74 2.77 -3.81
C ASP A 36 10.29 3.01 -3.36
N PHE A 37 9.44 3.52 -4.25
CA PHE A 37 7.99 3.59 -4.02
C PHE A 37 7.39 2.19 -3.80
N TRP A 38 7.77 1.22 -4.64
CA TRP A 38 7.37 -0.18 -4.48
C TRP A 38 7.85 -0.75 -3.13
N GLN A 39 9.10 -0.48 -2.75
CA GLN A 39 9.68 -0.91 -1.47
C GLN A 39 8.91 -0.35 -0.27
N PHE A 40 8.42 0.89 -0.34
CA PHE A 40 7.59 1.46 0.72
C PHE A 40 6.36 0.58 1.01
N TRP A 41 5.64 0.14 -0.03
CA TRP A 41 4.49 -0.75 0.12
C TRP A 41 4.89 -2.16 0.52
N ARG A 42 5.96 -2.69 -0.07
CA ARG A 42 6.46 -4.03 0.25
C ARG A 42 6.86 -4.19 1.72
N ASN A 43 7.27 -3.09 2.34
CA ASN A 43 7.73 -3.03 3.73
C ASN A 43 6.66 -2.52 4.71
N CYS A 44 5.40 -2.41 4.29
CA CYS A 44 4.31 -2.09 5.22
C CYS A 44 4.18 -3.14 6.34
N ASP A 45 3.58 -2.74 7.47
CA ASP A 45 3.31 -3.66 8.57
C ASP A 45 2.31 -4.72 8.12
N ASP A 46 2.53 -5.96 8.57
CA ASP A 46 1.69 -7.11 8.25
C ASP A 46 0.21 -6.87 8.60
N ARG A 47 -0.04 -6.12 9.69
CA ARG A 47 -1.39 -5.75 10.15
C ARG A 47 -2.10 -4.77 9.23
N ASP A 48 -1.36 -4.07 8.37
CA ASP A 48 -1.89 -3.04 7.48
C ASP A 48 -2.17 -3.58 6.07
N VAL A 49 -1.61 -4.73 5.68
CA VAL A 49 -1.66 -5.25 4.29
C VAL A 49 -3.08 -5.34 3.75
N GLY A 50 -4.00 -6.03 4.45
CA GLY A 50 -5.37 -6.20 3.99
C GLY A 50 -6.12 -4.87 3.86
N ARG A 51 -5.89 -3.93 4.80
CA ARG A 51 -6.49 -2.60 4.76
C ARG A 51 -5.92 -1.76 3.61
N PHE A 52 -4.63 -1.85 3.35
CA PHE A 52 -3.99 -1.13 2.26
C PHE A 52 -4.37 -1.69 0.90
N LEU A 53 -4.53 -3.01 0.76
CA LEU A 53 -5.11 -3.62 -0.45
C LEU A 53 -6.51 -3.04 -0.74
N ALA A 54 -7.36 -2.90 0.29
CA ALA A 54 -8.69 -2.33 0.13
C ALA A 54 -8.71 -0.84 -0.28
N LEU A 55 -7.65 -0.08 0.04
CA LEU A 55 -7.59 1.37 -0.15
C LEU A 55 -6.78 1.80 -1.38
N PHE A 56 -5.77 1.02 -1.76
CA PHE A 56 -4.73 1.41 -2.73
C PHE A 56 -4.53 0.37 -3.85
N SER A 57 -5.57 -0.42 -4.14
CA SER A 57 -5.59 -1.30 -5.30
C SER A 57 -6.95 -1.27 -5.97
N GLU A 58 -7.01 -1.74 -7.21
CA GLU A 58 -8.26 -1.97 -7.95
C GLU A 58 -8.71 -3.44 -7.87
N LEU A 59 -8.19 -4.20 -6.90
CA LEU A 59 -8.55 -5.61 -6.75
C LEU A 59 -10.01 -5.77 -6.31
N PRO A 60 -10.70 -6.81 -6.81
CA PRO A 60 -12.00 -7.22 -6.29
C PRO A 60 -11.95 -7.47 -4.77
N MET A 61 -13.00 -7.07 -4.04
CA MET A 61 -13.00 -7.14 -2.56
C MET A 61 -12.95 -8.57 -2.00
N ASP A 62 -13.36 -9.57 -2.76
CA ASP A 62 -13.15 -10.99 -2.45
C ASP A 62 -11.68 -11.36 -2.46
N GLU A 63 -10.92 -10.86 -3.44
CA GLU A 63 -9.47 -11.06 -3.51
C GLU A 63 -8.74 -10.30 -2.39
N VAL A 64 -9.16 -9.07 -2.10
CA VAL A 64 -8.66 -8.30 -0.95
C VAL A 64 -8.86 -9.08 0.36
N ARG A 65 -10.03 -9.68 0.57
CA ARG A 65 -10.32 -10.51 1.76
C ARG A 65 -9.48 -11.78 1.80
N ARG A 66 -9.29 -12.45 0.65
CA ARG A 66 -8.45 -13.66 0.55
C ARG A 66 -7.00 -13.34 0.93
N LEU A 67 -6.41 -12.34 0.28
CA LEU A 67 -5.03 -11.92 0.51
C LEU A 67 -4.82 -11.35 1.93
N GLY A 68 -5.76 -10.56 2.42
CA GLY A 68 -5.71 -9.99 3.77
C GLY A 68 -5.88 -11.01 4.90
N ALA A 69 -6.32 -12.23 4.60
CA ALA A 69 -6.42 -13.33 5.55
C ALA A 69 -5.17 -14.22 5.61
N LEU A 70 -4.21 -14.05 4.68
CA LEU A 70 -2.96 -14.80 4.67
C LEU A 70 -2.11 -14.49 5.90
N GLN A 71 -1.36 -15.47 6.38
CA GLN A 71 -0.51 -15.36 7.57
C GLN A 71 0.82 -16.08 7.38
N GLY A 72 1.78 -15.79 8.26
CA GLY A 72 3.10 -16.43 8.23
C GLY A 72 3.82 -16.18 6.90
N ALA A 73 4.35 -17.24 6.29
CA ALA A 73 5.12 -17.13 5.05
C ALA A 73 4.28 -16.67 3.85
N GLU A 74 2.99 -17.03 3.81
CA GLU A 74 2.08 -16.71 2.69
C GLU A 74 1.77 -15.22 2.60
N LEU A 75 1.86 -14.49 3.72
CA LEU A 75 1.61 -13.05 3.74
C LEU A 75 2.60 -12.27 2.84
N ASN A 76 3.80 -12.81 2.60
CA ASN A 76 4.75 -12.19 1.68
C ASN A 76 4.17 -12.02 0.27
N GLU A 77 3.31 -12.95 -0.19
CA GLU A 77 2.64 -12.84 -1.47
C GLU A 77 1.70 -11.63 -1.49
N ALA A 78 0.86 -11.46 -0.46
CA ALA A 78 -0.04 -10.31 -0.35
C ALA A 78 0.72 -8.98 -0.31
N LYS A 79 1.89 -8.92 0.33
CA LYS A 79 2.74 -7.72 0.36
C LYS A 79 3.32 -7.39 -1.01
N VAL A 80 3.69 -8.40 -1.80
CA VAL A 80 4.14 -8.21 -3.18
C VAL A 80 2.98 -7.74 -4.05
N VAL A 81 1.80 -8.34 -3.92
CA VAL A 81 0.60 -7.94 -4.66
C VAL A 81 0.23 -6.48 -4.35
N LEU A 82 0.24 -6.09 -3.07
CA LEU A 82 -0.02 -4.71 -2.67
C LEU A 82 0.98 -3.74 -3.32
N ALA A 83 2.27 -4.06 -3.25
CA ALA A 83 3.31 -3.21 -3.81
C ALA A 83 3.20 -3.10 -5.34
N ASN A 84 2.95 -4.21 -6.04
CA ASN A 84 2.72 -4.20 -7.48
C ASN A 84 1.50 -3.35 -7.86
N ALA A 85 0.36 -3.55 -7.18
CA ALA A 85 -0.87 -2.83 -7.50
C ALA A 85 -0.72 -1.32 -7.26
N ALA A 86 -0.16 -0.92 -6.11
CA ALA A 86 0.03 0.49 -5.79
C ALA A 86 1.04 1.15 -6.74
N THR A 87 2.14 0.47 -7.09
CA THR A 87 3.14 0.99 -8.04
C THR A 87 2.58 1.08 -9.45
N ALA A 88 1.83 0.08 -9.91
CA ALA A 88 1.19 0.11 -11.22
C ALA A 88 0.20 1.27 -11.35
N LEU A 89 -0.58 1.55 -10.30
CA LEU A 89 -1.48 2.70 -10.25
C LEU A 89 -0.75 4.05 -10.31
N ALA A 90 0.42 4.15 -9.67
CA ALA A 90 1.17 5.41 -9.59
C ALA A 90 2.10 5.66 -10.79
N HIS A 91 2.70 4.60 -11.34
CA HIS A 91 3.82 4.68 -12.29
C HIS A 91 3.60 3.88 -13.58
N GLY A 92 2.53 3.10 -13.69
CA GLY A 92 2.25 2.21 -14.82
C GLY A 92 2.82 0.80 -14.66
N GLU A 93 2.33 -0.15 -15.46
CA GLU A 93 2.63 -1.59 -15.31
C GLU A 93 4.09 -1.99 -15.59
N HIS A 94 4.84 -1.16 -16.31
CA HIS A 94 6.21 -1.46 -16.75
C HIS A 94 7.28 -0.68 -15.98
N ALA A 95 6.90 -0.01 -14.88
CA ALA A 95 7.78 0.83 -14.08
C ALA A 95 8.64 0.05 -13.07
#